data_AF-A0A916DPH7-F1
#
_entry.id   AF-A0A916DPH7-F1
#
_cell.length_a   1.000
_cell.length_b   1.000
_cell.length_c   1.000
_cell.angle_alpha   90.00
_cell.angle_beta   90.00
_cell.angle_gamma   90.00
#
_symmetry.space_group_name_H-M   'P 1'
#
loop_
_entity.id
_entity.type
_entity.pdbx_description
1 polymer ?
#
loop_
_entity_poly.entity_id
_entity_poly.type
_entity_poly.pdbx_seq_one_letter_code
_entity_poly.pdbx_strand_id
1 'polypeptide(L)'
;METTVSYKKWQFKVDITRTKEIYSNPALKGSSEVCKCNPCKNFVLNRNQIYPREFIKLLNDLGIDKNKESEIYHMCKLEDGFHLYGGWFHFKGEIIEGEDCKIEYKNGGGSFKSFEINENFRVSFFKDAALNYFDKGESDSLIQVEFIAYSKWVIDRNLEPE
;
A
#
# COMPACT_ATOMS: atom_id res chain seq x y z
N MET A 1 -0.52 -13.89 -17.68
CA MET A 1 -0.24 -15.22 -17.10
C MET A 1 -0.74 -15.18 -15.68
N GLU A 2 -1.54 -16.15 -15.27
CA GLU A 2 -2.04 -16.21 -13.90
C GLU A 2 -1.05 -17.01 -13.04
N THR A 3 -0.75 -16.50 -11.85
CA THR A 3 0.11 -17.19 -10.86
C THR A 3 -0.56 -17.17 -9.50
N THR A 4 -0.27 -18.18 -8.69
CA THR A 4 -0.66 -18.21 -7.29
C THR A 4 0.42 -17.57 -6.44
N VAL A 5 0.06 -16.65 -5.56
CA VAL A 5 0.95 -16.05 -4.56
C VAL A 5 0.37 -16.36 -3.18
N SER A 6 1.17 -16.92 -2.29
CA SER A 6 0.78 -17.20 -0.90
C SER A 6 1.51 -16.27 0.06
N TYR A 7 0.77 -15.76 1.03
CA TYR A 7 1.30 -14.90 2.08
C TYR A 7 0.57 -15.15 3.39
N LYS A 8 1.28 -15.71 4.39
CA LYS A 8 0.69 -16.12 5.67
C LYS A 8 -0.58 -16.97 5.45
N LYS A 9 -1.75 -16.50 5.90
CA LYS A 9 -3.06 -17.17 5.75
C LYS A 9 -3.81 -16.81 4.45
N TRP A 10 -3.19 -16.05 3.55
CA TRP A 10 -3.78 -15.67 2.28
C TRP A 10 -3.17 -16.44 1.12
N GLN A 11 -4.02 -16.72 0.14
CA GLN A 11 -3.63 -17.15 -1.18
C GLN A 11 -4.34 -16.28 -2.21
N PHE A 12 -3.59 -15.77 -3.17
CA PHE A 12 -4.07 -14.92 -4.24
C PHE A 12 -3.88 -15.61 -5.58
N LYS A 13 -4.84 -15.43 -6.48
CA LYS A 13 -4.62 -15.63 -7.90
C LYS A 13 -4.31 -14.26 -8.51
N VAL A 14 -3.19 -14.15 -9.19
CA VAL A 14 -2.63 -12.87 -9.64
C VAL A 14 -2.41 -12.93 -11.15
N ASP A 15 -2.94 -11.95 -11.88
CA ASP A 15 -2.47 -11.66 -13.23
C ASP A 15 -1.17 -10.87 -13.14
N ILE A 16 -0.07 -11.62 -13.01
CA ILE A 16 1.27 -11.05 -12.82
C ILE A 16 1.73 -10.29 -14.07
N THR A 17 1.25 -10.69 -15.25
CA THR A 17 1.61 -10.03 -16.50
C THR A 17 1.00 -8.64 -16.53
N ARG A 18 -0.32 -8.54 -16.29
CA ARG A 18 -1.02 -7.25 -16.29
C ARG A 18 -0.53 -6.34 -15.17
N THR A 19 -0.32 -6.89 -13.97
CA THR A 19 0.20 -6.10 -12.84
C THR A 19 1.58 -5.52 -13.17
N LYS A 20 2.50 -6.34 -13.69
CA LYS A 20 3.83 -5.84 -14.11
C LYS A 20 3.76 -4.83 -15.24
N GLU A 21 2.87 -5.00 -16.21
CA GLU A 21 2.68 -4.05 -17.30
C GLU A 21 2.40 -2.64 -16.75
N ILE A 22 1.39 -2.51 -15.88
CA ILE A 22 1.04 -1.24 -15.23
C ILE A 22 2.22 -0.68 -14.44
N TYR A 23 2.81 -1.48 -13.55
CA TYR A 23 3.88 -1.03 -12.68
C TYR A 23 5.23 -0.83 -13.40
N SER A 24 5.40 -1.31 -14.63
CA SER A 24 6.59 -1.06 -15.45
C SER A 24 6.55 0.27 -16.20
N ASN A 25 5.38 0.91 -16.31
CA ASN A 25 5.22 2.16 -17.04
C ASN A 25 6.16 3.27 -16.49
N PRO A 26 7.11 3.80 -17.28
CA PRO A 26 8.09 4.78 -16.81
C PRO A 26 7.48 6.15 -16.48
N ALA A 27 6.32 6.48 -17.06
CA ALA A 27 5.58 7.69 -16.74
C ALA A 27 4.88 7.60 -15.37
N LEU A 28 4.65 6.39 -14.87
CA LEU A 28 3.98 6.17 -13.59
C LEU A 28 4.91 6.51 -12.42
N LYS A 29 4.43 7.40 -11.55
CA LYS A 29 5.09 7.82 -10.31
C LYS A 29 4.18 7.52 -9.13
N GLY A 30 4.75 7.08 -8.01
CA GLY A 30 4.00 6.93 -6.77
C GLY A 30 3.40 8.26 -6.31
N SER A 31 2.25 8.20 -5.65
CA SER A 31 1.53 9.37 -5.11
C SER A 31 2.44 10.28 -4.28
N SER A 32 3.30 9.72 -3.44
CA SER A 32 4.27 10.48 -2.63
C SER A 32 5.39 11.16 -3.44
N GLU A 33 5.67 10.68 -4.65
CA GLU A 33 6.60 11.35 -5.58
C GLU A 33 5.92 12.49 -6.34
N VAL A 34 4.60 12.39 -6.57
CA VAL A 34 3.80 13.45 -7.23
C VAL A 34 3.47 14.54 -6.23
N CYS A 35 3.00 14.17 -5.04
CA CYS A 35 2.70 15.07 -3.95
C CYS A 35 4.00 15.63 -3.36
N LYS A 36 4.08 16.96 -3.21
CA LYS A 36 5.28 17.64 -2.71
C LYS A 36 5.09 18.20 -1.29
N CYS A 37 4.07 17.75 -0.56
CA CYS A 37 3.91 18.11 0.85
C CYS A 37 5.06 17.53 1.69
N ASN A 38 5.30 18.11 2.87
CA ASN A 38 6.42 17.70 3.72
C ASN A 38 6.32 16.24 4.17
N PRO A 39 5.14 15.71 4.58
CA PRO A 39 5.03 14.29 4.91
C PRO A 39 5.35 13.35 3.74
N CYS A 40 4.93 13.68 2.51
CA CYS A 40 5.29 12.88 1.34
C CYS A 40 6.80 12.92 1.05
N LYS A 41 7.46 14.08 1.19
CA LYS A 41 8.92 14.19 1.08
C LYS A 41 9.64 13.34 2.13
N ASN A 42 9.16 13.37 3.37
CA ASN A 42 9.68 12.54 4.45
C ASN A 42 9.51 11.05 4.13
N PHE A 43 8.33 10.66 3.67
CA PHE A 43 8.02 9.29 3.26
C PHE A 43 8.96 8.80 2.15
N VAL A 44 9.13 9.57 1.06
CA VAL A 44 10.02 9.20 -0.06
C VAL A 44 11.44 8.93 0.42
N LEU A 45 11.99 9.80 1.28
CA LEU A 45 13.34 9.65 1.80
C LEU A 45 13.48 8.50 2.79
N ASN A 46 12.42 8.13 3.51
CA ASN A 46 12.45 7.03 4.48
C ASN A 46 11.85 5.71 3.97
N ARG A 47 11.28 5.67 2.76
CA ARG A 47 10.50 4.55 2.19
C ARG A 47 11.18 3.19 2.36
N ASN A 48 12.48 3.13 2.10
CA ASN A 48 13.24 1.87 2.18
C ASN A 48 13.48 1.39 3.62
N GLN A 49 13.36 2.26 4.62
CA GLN A 49 13.38 1.88 6.04
C GLN A 49 11.97 1.57 6.56
N ILE A 50 10.95 2.25 6.00
CA ILE A 50 9.55 2.02 6.35
C ILE A 50 9.11 0.62 5.95
N TYR A 51 9.39 0.21 4.71
CA TYR A 51 8.92 -1.09 4.21
C TYR A 51 9.74 -2.25 4.76
N PRO A 52 9.13 -3.19 5.52
CA PRO A 52 9.82 -4.40 5.95
C PRO A 52 10.25 -5.23 4.73
N ARG A 53 11.37 -5.97 4.86
CA ARG A 53 11.85 -6.86 3.79
C ARG A 53 10.79 -7.87 3.34
N GLU A 54 10.00 -8.38 4.28
CA GLU A 54 8.87 -9.29 4.01
C GLU A 54 7.82 -8.63 3.10
N PHE A 55 7.46 -7.38 3.36
CA PHE A 55 6.51 -6.63 2.54
C PHE A 55 7.07 -6.33 1.15
N ILE A 56 8.34 -5.94 1.06
CA ILE A 56 9.01 -5.72 -0.24
C ILE A 56 9.00 -7.01 -1.07
N LYS A 57 9.28 -8.15 -0.43
CA LYS A 57 9.21 -9.45 -1.11
C LYS A 57 7.78 -9.73 -1.60
N LEU A 58 6.77 -9.51 -0.76
CA LEU A 58 5.37 -9.67 -1.15
C LEU A 58 5.01 -8.81 -2.38
N LEU A 59 5.35 -7.53 -2.38
CA LEU A 59 5.09 -6.64 -3.52
C LEU A 59 5.76 -7.17 -4.80
N ASN A 60 7.01 -7.63 -4.71
CA ASN A 60 7.71 -8.22 -5.86
C ASN A 60 7.03 -9.48 -6.38
N ASP A 61 6.57 -10.37 -5.49
CA ASP A 61 5.85 -11.59 -5.84
C ASP A 61 4.50 -11.27 -6.51
N LEU A 62 3.86 -10.17 -6.13
CA LEU A 62 2.64 -9.61 -6.75
C LEU A 62 2.91 -8.83 -8.04
N GLY A 63 4.17 -8.54 -8.38
CA GLY A 63 4.56 -7.76 -9.56
C GLY A 63 4.41 -6.25 -9.42
N ILE A 64 4.36 -5.76 -8.19
CA ILE A 64 4.20 -4.35 -7.82
C ILE A 64 5.58 -3.71 -7.64
N ASP A 65 5.81 -2.55 -8.25
CA ASP A 65 6.94 -1.69 -7.92
C ASP A 65 6.65 -0.91 -6.63
N LYS A 66 7.42 -1.20 -5.58
CA LYS A 66 7.27 -0.57 -4.25
C LYS A 66 7.37 0.96 -4.25
N ASN A 67 7.88 1.60 -5.31
CA ASN A 67 8.01 3.07 -5.40
C ASN A 67 6.81 3.73 -6.09
N LYS A 68 5.78 2.95 -6.44
CA LYS A 68 4.60 3.40 -7.18
C LYS A 68 3.35 3.20 -6.34
N GLU A 69 3.33 3.79 -5.15
CA GLU A 69 2.14 3.76 -4.30
C GLU A 69 0.97 4.46 -4.99
N SER A 70 -0.19 3.80 -5.03
CA SER A 70 -1.42 4.41 -5.52
C SER A 70 -1.78 5.65 -4.68
N GLU A 71 -1.61 5.56 -3.37
CA GLU A 71 -1.79 6.67 -2.42
C GLU A 71 -0.84 6.53 -1.23
N ILE A 72 -0.42 7.68 -0.71
CA ILE A 72 0.27 7.84 0.57
C ILE A 72 -0.38 9.01 1.28
N TYR A 73 -0.81 8.79 2.51
CA TYR A 73 -1.38 9.83 3.35
C TYR A 73 -0.78 9.78 4.74
N HIS A 74 -0.50 10.96 5.28
CA HIS A 74 -0.04 11.13 6.66
C HIS A 74 -1.25 11.37 7.55
N MET A 75 -1.38 10.57 8.60
CA MET A 75 -2.53 10.65 9.52
C MET A 75 -2.24 11.64 10.65
N CYS A 76 -1.15 11.43 11.37
CA CYS A 76 -0.77 12.24 12.52
C CYS A 76 0.68 11.99 12.95
N LYS A 77 1.19 12.87 13.80
CA LYS A 77 2.34 12.61 14.66
C LYS A 77 1.86 11.99 15.97
N LEU A 78 2.62 11.03 16.47
CA LEU A 78 2.38 10.34 17.74
C LEU A 78 3.24 10.95 18.85
N GLU A 79 2.84 10.72 20.10
CA GLU A 79 3.53 11.28 21.29
C GLU A 79 5.00 10.83 21.40
N ASP A 80 5.33 9.65 20.91
CA ASP A 80 6.68 9.09 20.87
C ASP A 80 7.55 9.63 19.70
N GLY A 81 7.00 10.55 18.91
CA GLY A 81 7.67 11.19 17.77
C GLY A 81 7.63 10.37 16.48
N PHE A 82 6.95 9.23 16.44
CA PHE A 82 6.66 8.55 15.18
C PHE A 82 5.53 9.25 14.41
N HIS A 83 5.56 9.13 13.10
CA HIS A 83 4.50 9.59 12.21
C HIS A 83 3.76 8.39 11.67
N LEU A 84 2.44 8.44 11.80
CA LEU A 84 1.54 7.42 11.28
C LEU A 84 1.20 7.73 9.83
N TYR A 85 1.54 6.81 8.94
CA TYR A 85 1.20 6.84 7.53
C TYR A 85 0.24 5.71 7.20
N GLY A 86 -0.65 5.97 6.26
CA GLY A 86 -1.33 4.93 5.50
C GLY A 86 -0.98 5.04 4.02
N GLY A 87 -1.21 3.97 3.30
CA GLY A 87 -1.00 3.94 1.86
C GLY A 87 -1.36 2.61 1.27
N TRP A 88 -1.42 2.57 -0.06
CA TRP A 88 -1.82 1.35 -0.74
C TRP A 88 -1.27 1.19 -2.15
N PHE A 89 -1.35 -0.05 -2.61
CA PHE A 89 -1.08 -0.50 -3.97
C PHE A 89 -2.25 -1.36 -4.45
N HIS A 90 -2.23 -1.74 -5.72
CA HIS A 90 -3.20 -2.69 -6.27
C HIS A 90 -2.50 -3.76 -7.11
N PHE A 91 -3.07 -4.95 -7.15
CA PHE A 91 -2.75 -5.93 -8.19
C PHE A 91 -4.02 -6.46 -8.83
N LYS A 92 -3.90 -6.92 -10.08
CA LYS A 92 -4.99 -7.56 -10.81
C LYS A 92 -5.09 -9.01 -10.35
N GLY A 93 -6.23 -9.42 -9.83
CA GLY A 93 -6.41 -10.76 -9.30
C GLY A 93 -7.60 -10.92 -8.36
N GLU A 94 -7.54 -11.96 -7.54
CA GLU A 94 -8.56 -12.33 -6.57
C GLU A 94 -7.96 -12.99 -5.33
N ILE A 95 -8.64 -12.85 -4.19
CA ILE A 95 -8.36 -13.58 -2.97
C ILE A 95 -9.04 -14.96 -3.09
N ILE A 96 -8.22 -16.02 -3.09
CA ILE A 96 -8.68 -17.42 -3.14
C ILE A 96 -8.88 -17.97 -1.72
N GLU A 97 -7.95 -17.65 -0.83
CA GLU A 97 -7.98 -18.01 0.58
C GLU A 97 -7.60 -16.79 1.42
N GLY A 98 -8.21 -16.69 2.60
CA GLY A 98 -8.00 -15.60 3.54
C GLY A 98 -9.20 -14.66 3.66
N GLU A 99 -9.11 -13.75 4.61
CA GLU A 99 -10.18 -12.79 4.92
C GLU A 99 -10.08 -11.59 3.96
N ASP A 100 -11.22 -11.19 3.38
CA ASP A 100 -11.37 -9.85 2.83
C ASP A 100 -11.45 -8.89 4.03
N CYS A 101 -10.42 -8.05 4.16
CA CYS A 101 -10.19 -7.28 5.38
C CYS A 101 -11.06 -6.02 5.46
N LYS A 102 -11.89 -5.72 4.46
CA LYS A 102 -12.72 -4.51 4.43
C LYS A 102 -13.83 -4.60 5.47
N ILE A 103 -14.02 -3.51 6.21
CA ILE A 103 -15.09 -3.36 7.20
C ILE A 103 -15.97 -2.20 6.75
N GLU A 104 -17.20 -2.49 6.37
CA GLU A 104 -18.17 -1.47 5.98
C GLU A 104 -19.04 -1.07 7.18
N TYR A 105 -19.23 0.24 7.37
CA TYR A 105 -20.11 0.74 8.41
C TYR A 105 -21.53 0.93 7.87
N LYS A 106 -22.53 0.61 8.71
CA LYS A 106 -23.96 0.71 8.34
C LYS A 106 -24.39 2.12 7.88
N ASN A 107 -23.70 3.16 8.34
CA ASN A 107 -24.05 4.55 8.07
C ASN A 107 -23.13 5.22 7.03
N GLY A 108 -22.39 4.41 6.25
CA GLY A 108 -21.42 4.89 5.28
C GLY A 108 -20.01 5.01 5.84
N GLY A 109 -19.04 5.03 4.93
CA GLY A 109 -17.63 4.88 5.26
C GLY A 109 -17.26 3.44 5.61
N GLY A 110 -16.00 3.26 5.97
CA GLY A 110 -15.47 1.95 6.32
C GLY A 110 -14.12 2.06 7.00
N SER A 111 -13.61 0.90 7.39
CA SER A 111 -12.28 0.68 7.92
C SER A 111 -11.78 -0.65 7.37
N PHE A 112 -10.70 -1.15 7.94
CA PHE A 112 -10.14 -2.44 7.57
C PHE A 112 -9.49 -3.10 8.77
N LYS A 113 -9.48 -4.42 8.77
CA LYS A 113 -8.68 -5.20 9.70
C LYS A 113 -7.26 -5.30 9.19
N SER A 114 -6.29 -4.88 10.00
CA SER A 114 -4.88 -4.94 9.64
C SER A 114 -4.11 -5.97 10.47
N PHE A 115 -3.08 -6.55 9.84
CA PHE A 115 -2.26 -7.60 10.40
C PHE A 115 -0.83 -7.15 10.51
N GLU A 116 -0.21 -7.46 11.64
CA GLU A 116 1.16 -7.05 11.92
C GLU A 116 2.15 -7.83 11.04
N ILE A 117 3.09 -7.09 10.45
CA ILE A 117 4.34 -7.63 9.90
C ILE A 117 5.43 -7.47 10.97
N ASN A 118 5.51 -6.29 11.59
CA ASN A 118 6.32 -6.00 12.75
C ASN A 118 5.71 -4.83 13.55
N GLU A 119 6.37 -4.42 14.63
CA GLU A 119 5.91 -3.34 15.52
C GLU A 119 5.59 -2.00 14.83
N ASN A 120 6.17 -1.74 13.65
CA ASN A 120 6.05 -0.47 12.93
C ASN A 120 5.31 -0.60 11.59
N PHE A 121 4.76 -1.77 11.27
CA PHE A 121 4.14 -2.00 9.97
C PHE A 121 3.03 -3.05 10.00
N ARG A 122 1.89 -2.67 9.44
CA ARG A 122 0.70 -3.53 9.31
C ARG A 122 0.22 -3.56 7.88
N VAL A 123 -0.37 -4.67 7.46
CA VAL A 123 -0.90 -4.87 6.10
C VAL A 123 -2.32 -5.42 6.13
N SER A 124 -3.11 -5.08 5.12
CA SER A 124 -4.47 -5.59 4.91
C SER A 124 -4.67 -5.88 3.42
N PHE A 125 -5.55 -6.83 3.12
CA PHE A 125 -5.90 -7.20 1.75
C PHE A 125 -7.41 -7.24 1.59
N PHE A 126 -7.94 -6.57 0.57
CA PHE A 126 -9.38 -6.55 0.32
C PHE A 126 -9.69 -6.13 -1.11
N LYS A 127 -10.90 -6.43 -1.58
CA LYS A 127 -11.39 -5.97 -2.88
C LYS A 127 -11.68 -4.47 -2.81
N ASP A 128 -10.87 -3.68 -3.51
CA ASP A 128 -11.06 -2.25 -3.70
C ASP A 128 -10.25 -1.79 -4.93
N ALA A 129 -10.61 -0.61 -5.42
CA ALA A 129 -10.03 0.01 -6.60
C ALA A 129 -9.87 1.53 -6.43
N ALA A 130 -9.94 2.07 -5.21
CA ALA A 130 -9.78 3.49 -4.98
C ALA A 130 -8.39 4.00 -5.41
N LEU A 131 -8.34 5.05 -6.24
CA LEU A 131 -7.09 5.70 -6.69
C LEU A 131 -6.08 4.72 -7.35
N ASN A 132 -6.57 3.76 -8.12
CA ASN A 132 -5.72 2.77 -8.79
C ASN A 132 -5.17 3.25 -10.17
N TYR A 133 -4.21 2.51 -10.73
CA TYR A 133 -3.57 2.81 -12.03
C TYR A 133 -4.04 1.94 -13.21
N PHE A 134 -4.95 1.00 -12.96
CA PHE A 134 -5.50 0.10 -13.96
C PHE A 134 -6.62 0.78 -14.74
N ASP A 135 -7.03 0.16 -15.85
CA ASP A 135 -8.09 0.71 -16.69
C ASP A 135 -9.43 0.67 -15.94
N LYS A 136 -10.33 1.62 -16.24
CA LYS A 136 -11.62 1.74 -15.54
C LYS A 136 -12.43 0.44 -15.50
N GLY A 137 -12.35 -0.37 -16.57
CA GLY A 137 -13.03 -1.65 -16.68
C GLY A 137 -12.42 -2.79 -15.87
N GLU A 138 -11.31 -2.57 -15.17
CA GLU A 138 -10.59 -3.60 -14.42
C GLU A 138 -10.91 -3.62 -12.92
N SER A 139 -11.63 -2.60 -12.43
CA SER A 139 -11.89 -2.34 -11.00
C SER A 139 -12.43 -3.54 -10.21
N ASP A 140 -13.29 -4.36 -10.82
CA ASP A 140 -13.94 -5.51 -10.16
C ASP A 140 -13.00 -6.69 -9.88
N SER A 141 -11.77 -6.65 -10.40
CA SER A 141 -10.75 -7.69 -10.16
C SER A 141 -9.44 -7.09 -9.65
N LEU A 142 -9.53 -6.01 -8.87
CA LEU A 142 -8.39 -5.46 -8.14
C LEU A 142 -8.46 -5.85 -6.67
N ILE A 143 -7.29 -6.22 -6.16
CA ILE A 143 -7.07 -6.37 -4.72
C ILE A 143 -6.18 -5.22 -4.27
N GLN A 144 -6.65 -4.46 -3.29
CA GLN A 144 -5.89 -3.43 -2.63
C GLN A 144 -4.96 -4.07 -1.59
N VAL A 145 -3.70 -3.66 -1.61
CA VAL A 145 -2.70 -3.96 -0.59
C VAL A 145 -2.55 -2.69 0.25
N GLU A 146 -3.38 -2.57 1.28
CA GLU A 146 -3.34 -1.45 2.23
C GLU A 146 -2.24 -1.70 3.27
N PHE A 147 -1.55 -0.65 3.67
CA PHE A 147 -0.64 -0.72 4.79
C PHE A 147 -0.76 0.49 5.72
N ILE A 148 -0.41 0.25 6.98
CA ILE A 148 -0.17 1.27 7.99
C ILE A 148 1.28 1.18 8.42
N ALA A 149 1.95 2.33 8.47
CA ALA A 149 3.36 2.42 8.75
C ALA A 149 3.66 3.49 9.79
N TYR A 150 4.60 3.18 10.67
CA TYR A 150 5.14 4.10 11.67
C TYR A 150 6.54 4.50 11.24
N SER A 151 6.76 5.79 10.96
CA SER A 151 8.02 6.30 10.46
C SER A 151 8.54 7.44 11.31
N LYS A 152 9.86 7.51 11.48
CA LYS A 152 10.50 8.72 12.02
C LYS A 152 10.42 9.87 11.00
N TRP A 153 10.55 11.09 11.52
CA TRP A 153 10.87 12.26 10.72
C TRP A 153 12.38 12.32 10.44
N VAL A 154 12.78 12.35 9.17
CA VAL A 154 14.18 12.28 8.71
C VAL A 154 14.61 13.48 7.88
N ILE A 155 13.68 14.37 7.54
CA ILE A 155 13.99 15.65 6.88
C ILE A 155 14.09 16.77 7.91
N ASP A 156 14.30 18.01 7.45
CA ASP A 156 14.37 19.19 8.32
C ASP A 156 13.18 19.22 9.29
N ARG A 157 13.48 19.32 10.59
CA ARG A 157 12.46 19.36 11.66
C ARG A 157 11.54 20.58 11.55
N ASN A 158 12.00 21.67 10.94
CA ASN A 158 11.13 22.83 10.72
C ASN A 158 10.00 22.56 9.72
N LEU A 159 10.07 21.44 8.98
CA LEU A 159 9.05 20.99 8.04
C LEU A 159 8.10 19.96 8.64
N GLU A 160 8.37 19.50 9.86
CA GLU A 160 7.61 18.48 10.58
C GLU A 160 6.22 19.03 10.94
N PRO A 161 5.13 18.35 10.55
CA PRO A 161 3.80 18.74 11.00
C PRO A 161 3.68 18.53 12.51
N GLU A 162 2.89 19.39 13.16
CA GLU A 162 2.53 19.23 14.58
C GLU A 162 1.81 17.90 14.83
#